data_AF-A0A183C353-F1
#
_entry.id   AF-A0A183C353-F1
#
_cell.length_a   1.000
_cell.length_b   1.000
_cell.length_c   1.000
_cell.angle_alpha   90.00
_cell.angle_beta   90.00
_cell.angle_gamma   90.00
#
_symmetry.space_group_name_H-M   'P 1'
#
loop_
_entity.id
_entity.type
_entity.pdbx_description
1 polymer ?
#
loop_
_entity_poly.entity_id
_entity_poly.type
_entity_poly.pdbx_seq_one_letter_code
_entity_poly.pdbx_strand_id
1 'polypeptide(L)'
;MQQKNVTKGRQQAKFNGVGASNGVDESGFLSGKVGCSEFWEAVKKTVVTNSPDSKICMRWGRTILRAWKNVAKVCPDDRGEARRVAIESEIVEDLFYVAVLTARPFSQRFTWISEAFLEEQKPTKRLKAMLFRCTMPVLWRNLEVPNEDVRFAAAALLLKFFPLISDDEFIREEYVVRQQTAMGALLMDDCVPIRVMAVKKLPEHLSAHWEMFPRELIKLLLEKLVDQLSLDSVSEVRAAVYEGFEHLLPCPAALNSTRRSLEILAKRGANDRTERVRLAAFKMLNKLNGHRYIKCRALSAQIVIGVIRGVVRQKCEGRGEGRQADKGAKERVDGRDK
;
A
#
# COMPACT_ATOMS: atom_id res chain seq x y z
N MET A 1 55.23 -16.62 9.45
CA MET A 1 54.21 -17.51 8.85
C MET A 1 52.88 -17.27 9.53
N GLN A 2 51.92 -16.74 8.79
CA GLN A 2 50.50 -16.63 9.18
C GLN A 2 49.79 -17.96 8.91
N GLN A 3 48.77 -18.31 9.71
CA GLN A 3 47.43 -18.77 9.31
C GLN A 3 46.65 -19.26 10.55
N LYS A 4 45.62 -18.54 11.01
CA LYS A 4 44.16 -18.63 10.69
C LYS A 4 43.46 -19.79 11.44
N ASN A 5 42.70 -19.50 12.51
CA ASN A 5 41.23 -19.25 12.53
C ASN A 5 40.38 -20.40 11.97
N VAL A 6 39.47 -20.96 12.78
CA VAL A 6 37.99 -20.88 12.63
C VAL A 6 37.33 -21.47 13.89
N THR A 7 36.85 -20.62 14.79
CA THR A 7 35.93 -21.01 15.87
C THR A 7 34.50 -20.84 15.38
N LYS A 8 33.74 -21.94 15.30
CA LYS A 8 32.31 -21.97 15.02
C LYS A 8 31.52 -21.32 16.16
N GLY A 9 31.08 -20.08 15.96
CA GLY A 9 30.11 -19.41 16.83
C GLY A 9 28.68 -19.88 16.53
N ARG A 10 28.15 -20.73 17.38
CA ARG A 10 26.76 -21.21 17.40
C ARG A 10 25.87 -20.08 17.91
N GLN A 11 25.15 -19.37 17.04
CA GLN A 11 24.12 -18.42 17.47
C GLN A 11 22.86 -19.20 17.91
N GLN A 12 22.80 -19.51 19.21
CA GLN A 12 21.56 -19.77 19.92
C GLN A 12 20.84 -18.43 20.12
N ALA A 13 19.85 -18.14 19.28
CA ALA A 13 18.90 -17.07 19.56
C ALA A 13 17.98 -17.52 20.70
N LYS A 14 18.00 -16.76 21.80
CA LYS A 14 17.22 -16.97 23.02
C LYS A 14 15.73 -17.00 22.71
N PHE A 15 15.06 -18.08 23.12
CA PHE A 15 13.62 -18.19 23.25
C PHE A 15 13.16 -17.36 24.44
N ASN A 16 12.28 -16.38 24.24
CA ASN A 16 11.45 -15.80 25.30
C ASN A 16 10.14 -15.28 24.69
N GLY A 17 9.01 -15.82 25.14
CA GLY A 17 7.68 -15.23 24.97
C GLY A 17 6.82 -15.71 23.79
N VAL A 18 6.43 -16.99 23.74
CA VAL A 18 5.27 -17.43 22.94
C VAL A 18 4.43 -18.37 23.81
N GLY A 19 3.63 -17.79 24.71
CA GLY A 19 2.56 -18.50 25.43
C GLY A 19 1.24 -18.37 24.67
N ALA A 20 0.26 -19.23 25.01
CA ALA A 20 -1.10 -19.13 24.49
C ALA A 20 -1.63 -17.71 24.73
N SER A 21 -1.92 -17.00 23.65
CA SER A 21 -2.46 -15.66 23.72
C SER A 21 -3.81 -15.68 23.02
N ASN A 22 -4.85 -15.23 23.74
CA ASN A 22 -6.22 -15.19 23.23
C ASN A 22 -6.76 -16.54 22.73
N GLY A 23 -6.41 -17.65 23.38
CA GLY A 23 -6.89 -18.99 23.03
C GLY A 23 -6.23 -19.62 21.79
N VAL A 24 -5.20 -19.00 21.21
CA VAL A 24 -4.44 -19.55 20.07
C VAL A 24 -3.13 -20.16 20.56
N ASP A 25 -2.95 -21.48 20.38
CA ASP A 25 -1.71 -22.18 20.75
C ASP A 25 -0.64 -22.07 19.65
N GLU A 26 0.04 -20.92 19.62
CA GLU A 26 1.16 -20.65 18.72
C GLU A 26 2.34 -21.62 18.94
N SER A 27 2.55 -22.08 20.18
CA SER A 27 3.66 -22.98 20.52
C SER A 27 3.42 -24.41 20.05
N GLY A 28 2.20 -24.90 20.21
CA GLY A 28 1.73 -26.18 19.68
C GLY A 28 1.76 -26.20 18.17
N PHE A 29 1.32 -25.12 17.52
CA PHE A 29 1.40 -24.99 16.07
C PHE A 29 2.87 -25.00 15.60
N LEU A 30 3.77 -24.20 16.20
CA LEU A 30 5.19 -24.21 15.80
C LEU A 30 5.87 -25.56 16.01
N SER A 31 5.50 -26.30 17.07
CA SER A 31 6.04 -27.63 17.35
C SER A 31 5.38 -28.77 16.57
N GLY A 32 4.28 -28.50 15.86
CA GLY A 32 3.54 -29.51 15.10
C GLY A 32 2.55 -30.34 15.91
N LYS A 33 2.30 -29.96 17.17
CA LYS A 33 1.28 -30.58 18.02
C LYS A 33 -0.15 -30.17 17.66
N VAL A 34 -0.30 -28.95 17.11
CA VAL A 34 -1.59 -28.40 16.65
C VAL A 34 -1.60 -28.42 15.12
N GLY A 35 -2.70 -28.92 14.54
CA GLY A 35 -2.88 -29.01 13.09
C GLY A 35 -3.05 -27.64 12.42
N CYS A 36 -2.89 -27.58 11.09
CA CYS A 36 -3.05 -26.35 10.32
C CYS A 36 -4.48 -25.80 10.41
N SER A 37 -5.48 -26.60 10.04
CA SER A 37 -6.89 -26.27 10.17
C SER A 37 -7.28 -25.87 11.60
N GLU A 38 -6.86 -26.64 12.61
CA GLU A 38 -7.16 -26.34 14.02
C GLU A 38 -6.61 -24.96 14.46
N PHE A 39 -5.33 -24.69 14.15
CA PHE A 39 -4.71 -23.41 14.44
C PHE A 39 -5.43 -22.25 13.73
N TRP A 40 -5.76 -22.44 12.45
CA TRP A 40 -6.33 -21.38 11.63
C TRP A 40 -7.77 -21.06 12.02
N GLU A 41 -8.60 -22.06 12.34
CA GLU A 41 -9.94 -21.83 12.88
C GLU A 41 -9.90 -21.10 14.23
N ALA A 42 -8.94 -21.43 15.10
CA ALA A 42 -8.73 -20.69 16.34
C ALA A 42 -8.39 -19.22 16.09
N VAL A 43 -7.49 -18.94 15.13
CA VAL A 43 -7.16 -17.55 14.73
C VAL A 43 -8.37 -16.82 14.17
N LYS A 44 -9.09 -17.41 13.21
CA LYS A 44 -10.30 -16.80 12.62
C LYS A 44 -11.36 -16.50 13.67
N LYS A 45 -11.63 -17.45 14.57
CA LYS A 45 -12.56 -17.25 15.69
C LYS A 45 -12.12 -16.05 16.53
N THR A 46 -10.87 -15.98 16.95
CA THR A 46 -10.35 -14.88 17.77
C THR A 46 -10.37 -13.53 17.04
N VAL A 47 -10.12 -13.50 15.73
CA VAL A 47 -10.25 -12.27 14.91
C VAL A 47 -11.67 -11.70 14.98
N VAL A 48 -12.67 -12.58 14.98
CA VAL A 48 -14.09 -12.21 15.02
C VAL A 48 -14.53 -11.84 16.44
N THR A 49 -14.18 -12.65 17.43
CA THR A 49 -14.70 -12.51 18.81
C THR A 49 -13.95 -11.50 19.66
N ASN A 50 -12.62 -11.39 19.50
CA ASN A 50 -11.77 -10.63 20.42
C ASN A 50 -11.25 -9.33 19.81
N SER A 51 -11.59 -9.05 18.55
CA SER A 51 -11.21 -7.81 17.86
C SER A 51 -9.73 -7.40 18.03
N PRO A 52 -8.77 -8.29 17.72
CA PRO A 52 -7.35 -8.05 17.95
C PRO A 52 -6.84 -6.81 17.21
N ASP A 53 -5.84 -6.17 17.81
CA ASP A 53 -5.11 -5.05 17.19
C ASP A 53 -4.10 -5.55 16.13
N SER A 54 -3.49 -4.59 15.43
CA SER A 54 -2.51 -4.91 14.38
C SER A 54 -1.28 -5.65 14.92
N LYS A 55 -0.87 -5.42 16.16
CA LYS A 55 0.31 -6.09 16.76
C LYS A 55 0.06 -7.58 16.95
N ILE A 56 -1.13 -7.94 17.45
CA ILE A 56 -1.54 -9.33 17.62
C ILE A 56 -1.69 -10.02 16.26
N CYS A 57 -2.36 -9.37 15.29
CA CYS A 57 -2.49 -9.91 13.94
C CYS A 57 -1.12 -10.18 13.27
N MET A 58 -0.21 -9.21 13.32
CA MET A 58 1.15 -9.37 12.80
C MET A 58 1.90 -10.50 13.50
N ARG A 59 1.70 -10.70 14.81
CA ARG A 59 2.31 -11.83 15.53
C ARG A 59 1.86 -13.18 14.96
N TRP A 60 0.56 -13.36 14.72
CA TRP A 60 0.08 -14.60 14.09
C TRP A 60 0.64 -14.80 12.69
N GLY A 61 0.72 -13.74 11.88
CA GLY A 61 1.37 -13.80 10.57
C GLY A 61 2.82 -14.25 10.65
N ARG A 62 3.60 -13.72 11.62
CA ARG A 62 4.97 -14.16 11.87
C ARG A 62 5.04 -15.62 12.33
N THR A 63 4.08 -16.08 13.12
CA THR A 63 3.98 -17.47 13.57
C THR A 63 3.71 -18.41 12.39
N ILE A 64 2.79 -18.07 11.48
CA ILE A 64 2.52 -18.80 10.23
C ILE A 64 3.77 -18.87 9.36
N LEU A 65 4.41 -17.72 9.11
CA LEU A 65 5.63 -17.65 8.30
C LEU A 65 6.77 -18.46 8.92
N ARG A 66 6.93 -18.40 10.25
CA ARG A 66 7.95 -19.17 10.98
C ARG A 66 7.69 -20.67 10.89
N ALA A 67 6.44 -21.10 11.02
CA ALA A 67 6.07 -22.50 10.86
C ALA A 67 6.44 -22.97 9.44
N TRP A 68 5.98 -22.25 8.41
CA TRP A 68 6.26 -22.55 7.00
C TRP A 68 7.78 -22.63 6.70
N LYS A 69 8.58 -21.71 7.25
CA LYS A 69 10.03 -21.71 7.04
C LYS A 69 10.75 -22.87 7.71
N ASN A 70 10.30 -23.25 8.91
CA ASN A 70 11.00 -24.24 9.73
C ASN A 70 10.42 -25.65 9.63
N VAL A 71 9.50 -25.91 8.69
CA VAL A 71 8.91 -27.25 8.46
C VAL A 71 9.97 -28.35 8.42
N ALA A 72 11.06 -28.16 7.66
CA ALA A 72 12.12 -29.16 7.53
C ALA A 72 12.88 -29.45 8.85
N LYS A 73 12.82 -28.55 9.83
CA LYS A 73 13.40 -28.76 11.17
C LYS A 73 12.45 -29.53 12.10
N VAL A 74 11.14 -29.39 11.88
CA VAL A 74 10.11 -29.98 12.75
C VAL A 74 9.70 -31.36 12.24
N CYS A 75 9.63 -31.53 10.92
CA CYS A 75 9.27 -32.77 10.22
C CYS A 75 10.34 -33.02 9.14
N PRO A 76 11.44 -33.72 9.47
CA PRO A 76 12.55 -33.93 8.55
C PRO A 76 12.31 -35.04 7.51
N ASP A 77 11.17 -35.74 7.61
CA ASP A 77 10.75 -36.80 6.68
C ASP A 77 9.78 -36.26 5.60
N ASP A 78 9.25 -37.14 4.75
CA ASP A 78 8.32 -36.79 3.67
C ASP A 78 7.04 -36.07 4.17
N ARG A 79 6.72 -36.17 5.46
CA ARG A 79 5.61 -35.44 6.09
C ARG A 79 5.89 -33.93 6.20
N GLY A 80 7.16 -33.52 6.08
CA GLY A 80 7.55 -32.13 5.99
C GLY A 80 6.91 -31.43 4.80
N GLU A 81 7.07 -31.95 3.58
CA GLU A 81 6.48 -31.26 2.42
C GLU A 81 4.96 -31.26 2.47
N ALA A 82 4.32 -32.35 2.91
CA ALA A 82 2.88 -32.40 3.14
C ALA A 82 2.40 -31.31 4.12
N ARG A 83 3.13 -31.11 5.22
CA ARG A 83 2.82 -30.05 6.18
C ARG A 83 3.00 -28.65 5.60
N ARG A 84 4.02 -28.45 4.76
CA ARG A 84 4.21 -27.17 4.08
C ARG A 84 3.04 -26.86 3.16
N VAL A 85 2.63 -27.84 2.34
CA VAL A 85 1.46 -27.73 1.47
C VAL A 85 0.21 -27.41 2.28
N ALA A 86 -0.01 -28.10 3.41
CA ALA A 86 -1.14 -27.82 4.30
C ALA A 86 -1.11 -26.37 4.86
N ILE A 87 0.05 -25.83 5.22
CA ILE A 87 0.15 -24.42 5.64
C ILE A 87 -0.22 -23.49 4.48
N GLU A 88 0.23 -23.79 3.25
CA GLU A 88 -0.08 -22.97 2.07
C GLU A 88 -1.58 -23.01 1.74
N SER A 89 -2.16 -24.20 1.61
CA SER A 89 -3.55 -24.38 1.14
C SER A 89 -4.60 -24.16 2.22
N GLU A 90 -4.38 -24.58 3.46
CA GLU A 90 -5.38 -24.44 4.53
C GLU A 90 -5.32 -23.08 5.24
N ILE A 91 -4.15 -22.42 5.24
CA ILE A 91 -3.94 -21.19 6.00
C ILE A 91 -3.68 -20.00 5.10
N VAL A 92 -2.64 -20.03 4.27
CA VAL A 92 -2.21 -18.82 3.55
C VAL A 92 -3.16 -18.47 2.42
N GLU A 93 -3.66 -19.45 1.67
CA GLU A 93 -4.72 -19.25 0.69
C GLU A 93 -6.00 -18.71 1.32
N ASP A 94 -6.49 -19.35 2.39
CA ASP A 94 -7.70 -18.89 3.09
C ASP A 94 -7.49 -17.52 3.73
N LEU A 95 -6.28 -17.21 4.25
CA LEU A 95 -5.93 -15.88 4.76
C LEU A 95 -6.14 -14.79 3.70
N PHE A 96 -5.66 -15.01 2.47
CA PHE A 96 -5.91 -14.06 1.39
C PHE A 96 -7.38 -14.03 0.98
N TYR A 97 -8.06 -15.18 0.99
CA TYR A 97 -9.50 -15.28 0.74
C TYR A 97 -10.31 -14.42 1.71
N VAL A 98 -10.12 -14.62 3.03
CA VAL A 98 -10.85 -13.87 4.07
C VAL A 98 -10.40 -12.42 4.18
N ALA A 99 -9.15 -12.09 3.83
CA ALA A 99 -8.69 -10.70 3.75
C ALA A 99 -9.42 -9.91 2.66
N VAL A 100 -9.80 -10.56 1.56
CA VAL A 100 -10.50 -9.92 0.43
C VAL A 100 -12.02 -9.97 0.58
N LEU A 101 -12.58 -11.09 1.03
CA LEU A 101 -14.03 -11.36 0.94
C LEU A 101 -14.80 -11.12 2.23
N THR A 102 -14.12 -10.85 3.35
CA THR A 102 -14.81 -10.53 4.60
C THR A 102 -15.10 -9.03 4.69
N ALA A 103 -16.26 -8.67 5.25
CA ALA A 103 -16.59 -7.27 5.52
C ALA A 103 -15.60 -6.61 6.50
N ARG A 104 -15.46 -5.28 6.40
CA ARG A 104 -14.76 -4.50 7.42
C ARG A 104 -15.52 -4.53 8.75
N PRO A 105 -14.83 -4.52 9.91
CA PRO A 105 -13.38 -4.35 10.09
C PRO A 105 -12.57 -5.65 10.02
N PHE A 106 -13.18 -6.81 9.80
CA PHE A 106 -12.49 -8.11 9.88
C PHE A 106 -11.47 -8.30 8.76
N SER A 107 -11.78 -7.91 7.51
CA SER A 107 -10.81 -7.93 6.41
C SER A 107 -9.52 -7.18 6.72
N GLN A 108 -9.61 -6.05 7.42
CA GLN A 108 -8.42 -5.28 7.82
C GLN A 108 -7.54 -6.06 8.81
N ARG A 109 -8.13 -6.85 9.71
CA ARG A 109 -7.38 -7.68 10.66
C ARG A 109 -6.66 -8.81 9.96
N PHE A 110 -7.31 -9.48 9.00
CA PHE A 110 -6.67 -10.47 8.16
C PHE A 110 -5.58 -9.85 7.26
N THR A 111 -5.82 -8.65 6.75
CA THR A 111 -4.80 -7.87 6.04
C THR A 111 -3.55 -7.66 6.90
N TRP A 112 -3.69 -7.32 8.19
CA TRP A 112 -2.55 -7.21 9.11
C TRP A 112 -1.84 -8.55 9.34
N ILE A 113 -2.55 -9.69 9.35
CA ILE A 113 -1.88 -11.01 9.43
C ILE A 113 -1.00 -11.22 8.18
N SER A 114 -1.50 -10.86 6.99
CA SER A 114 -0.74 -10.99 5.74
C SER A 114 0.45 -10.01 5.65
N GLU A 115 0.41 -8.87 6.33
CA GLU A 115 1.52 -7.89 6.32
C GLU A 115 2.81 -8.43 6.94
N ALA A 116 2.73 -9.45 7.81
CA ALA A 116 3.91 -10.11 8.37
C ALA A 116 4.83 -10.72 7.31
N PHE A 117 4.28 -11.10 6.15
CA PHE A 117 5.05 -11.70 5.06
C PHE A 117 5.93 -10.68 4.30
N LEU A 118 5.74 -9.38 4.57
CA LEU A 118 6.44 -8.27 3.92
C LEU A 118 7.58 -7.69 4.77
N GLU A 119 7.75 -8.16 6.01
CA GLU A 119 8.80 -7.67 6.91
C GLU A 119 10.22 -8.03 6.43
N GLU A 120 10.33 -9.04 5.56
CA GLU A 120 11.60 -9.46 5.00
C GLU A 120 12.04 -8.57 3.84
N GLN A 121 13.10 -7.78 4.06
CA GLN A 121 13.69 -6.94 3.01
C GLN A 121 14.14 -7.72 1.77
N LYS A 122 14.55 -8.99 1.94
CA LYS A 122 15.06 -9.86 0.86
C LYS A 122 14.36 -11.22 0.91
N PRO A 123 13.09 -11.30 0.49
CA PRO A 123 12.34 -12.55 0.55
C PRO A 123 12.94 -13.58 -0.41
N THR A 124 12.97 -14.85 0.04
CA THR A 124 13.53 -15.95 -0.76
C THR A 124 12.68 -16.24 -1.99
N LYS A 125 13.26 -16.86 -3.04
CA LYS A 125 12.50 -17.30 -4.23
C LYS A 125 11.30 -18.18 -3.85
N ARG A 126 11.49 -19.10 -2.90
CA ARG A 126 10.44 -19.99 -2.41
C ARG A 126 9.29 -19.22 -1.74
N LEU A 127 9.61 -18.18 -0.95
CA LEU A 127 8.59 -17.32 -0.32
C LEU A 127 7.80 -16.55 -1.39
N LYS A 128 8.48 -15.97 -2.38
CA LYS A 128 7.82 -15.27 -3.49
C LYS A 128 6.89 -16.19 -4.27
N ALA A 129 7.35 -17.40 -4.61
CA ALA A 129 6.55 -18.39 -5.32
C ALA A 129 5.33 -18.85 -4.51
N MET A 130 5.48 -19.04 -3.19
CA MET A 130 4.36 -19.35 -2.30
C MET A 130 3.32 -18.21 -2.29
N LEU A 131 3.75 -16.96 -2.10
CA LEU A 131 2.85 -15.80 -2.12
C LEU A 131 2.13 -15.65 -3.47
N PHE A 132 2.84 -15.90 -4.58
CA PHE A 132 2.24 -15.94 -5.90
C PHE A 132 1.13 -17.00 -5.96
N ARG A 133 1.43 -18.27 -5.67
CA ARG A 133 0.43 -19.35 -5.71
C ARG A 133 -0.77 -19.08 -4.80
N CYS A 134 -0.54 -18.67 -3.55
CA CYS A 134 -1.62 -18.51 -2.58
C CYS A 134 -2.53 -17.31 -2.85
N THR A 135 -2.07 -16.31 -3.62
CA THR A 135 -2.91 -15.16 -4.02
C THR A 135 -3.75 -15.43 -5.27
N MET A 136 -3.32 -16.37 -6.12
CA MET A 136 -3.97 -16.68 -7.40
C MET A 136 -5.48 -17.00 -7.29
N PRO A 137 -5.96 -17.82 -6.34
CA PRO A 137 -7.38 -18.20 -6.27
C PRO A 137 -8.32 -17.04 -5.95
N VAL A 138 -7.81 -15.94 -5.39
CA VAL A 138 -8.65 -14.82 -4.93
C VAL A 138 -8.42 -13.54 -5.70
N LEU A 139 -7.20 -13.26 -6.16
CA LEU A 139 -6.86 -11.91 -6.59
C LEU A 139 -7.62 -11.47 -7.85
N TRP A 140 -7.49 -12.21 -8.95
CA TRP A 140 -7.88 -11.73 -10.27
C TRP A 140 -9.38 -11.55 -10.43
N ARG A 141 -10.17 -12.54 -9.98
CA ARG A 141 -11.63 -12.46 -10.04
C ARG A 141 -12.18 -11.29 -9.23
N ASN A 142 -11.50 -10.90 -8.15
CA ASN A 142 -11.99 -9.86 -7.23
C ASN A 142 -11.52 -8.45 -7.59
N LEU A 143 -10.64 -8.28 -8.58
CA LEU A 143 -10.28 -6.94 -9.09
C LEU A 143 -11.37 -6.34 -9.99
N GLU A 144 -12.33 -7.13 -10.44
CA GLU A 144 -13.35 -6.72 -11.43
C GLU A 144 -14.79 -6.91 -10.94
N VAL A 145 -14.98 -7.29 -9.67
CA VAL A 145 -16.34 -7.46 -9.12
C VAL A 145 -17.04 -6.11 -8.94
N PRO A 146 -18.38 -6.06 -9.05
CA PRO A 146 -19.14 -4.83 -8.79
C PRO A 146 -19.00 -4.30 -7.36
N ASN A 147 -18.83 -5.19 -6.37
CA ASN A 147 -18.71 -4.82 -4.97
C ASN A 147 -17.41 -4.05 -4.72
N GLU A 148 -17.53 -2.76 -4.39
CA GLU A 148 -16.40 -1.85 -4.21
C GLU A 148 -15.50 -2.22 -3.04
N ASP A 149 -16.04 -2.75 -1.93
CA ASP A 149 -15.24 -3.15 -0.76
C ASP A 149 -14.36 -4.36 -1.07
N VAL A 150 -14.92 -5.36 -1.76
CA VAL A 150 -14.17 -6.54 -2.21
C VAL A 150 -13.11 -6.13 -3.22
N ARG A 151 -13.48 -5.28 -4.19
CA ARG A 151 -12.55 -4.76 -5.20
C ARG A 151 -11.43 -3.93 -4.58
N PHE A 152 -11.75 -3.11 -3.58
CA PHE A 152 -10.77 -2.37 -2.80
C PHE A 152 -9.81 -3.30 -2.08
N ALA A 153 -10.31 -4.35 -1.43
CA ALA A 153 -9.46 -5.29 -0.71
C ALA A 153 -8.53 -6.07 -1.66
N ALA A 154 -9.03 -6.49 -2.82
CA ALA A 154 -8.22 -7.12 -3.87
C ALA A 154 -7.15 -6.16 -4.44
N ALA A 155 -7.52 -4.90 -4.68
CA ALA A 155 -6.59 -3.87 -5.13
C ALA A 155 -5.49 -3.60 -4.08
N ALA A 156 -5.86 -3.54 -2.79
CA ALA A 156 -4.93 -3.39 -1.69
C ALA A 156 -3.96 -4.57 -1.61
N LEU A 157 -4.44 -5.80 -1.82
CA LEU A 157 -3.63 -7.01 -1.88
C LEU A 157 -2.62 -6.95 -3.03
N LEU A 158 -3.07 -6.65 -4.26
CA LEU A 158 -2.20 -6.50 -5.43
C LEU A 158 -1.08 -5.49 -5.17
N LEU A 159 -1.44 -4.27 -4.78
CA LEU A 159 -0.48 -3.19 -4.59
C LEU A 159 0.50 -3.53 -3.46
N LYS A 160 0.03 -4.12 -2.37
CA LYS A 160 0.89 -4.40 -1.21
C LYS A 160 1.91 -5.51 -1.47
N PHE A 161 1.55 -6.51 -2.27
CA PHE A 161 2.39 -7.67 -2.57
C PHE A 161 3.09 -7.59 -3.93
N PHE A 162 2.90 -6.51 -4.69
CA PHE A 162 3.60 -6.32 -5.94
C PHE A 162 5.13 -6.27 -5.72
N PRO A 163 5.94 -7.00 -6.51
CA PRO A 163 5.52 -7.93 -7.57
C PRO A 163 5.29 -9.35 -7.03
N LEU A 164 4.13 -9.93 -7.37
CA LEU A 164 3.85 -11.35 -7.19
C LEU A 164 4.54 -12.13 -8.32
N ILE A 165 5.54 -12.94 -7.98
CA ILE A 165 6.44 -13.57 -8.95
C ILE A 165 6.41 -15.09 -8.83
N SER A 166 6.12 -15.74 -9.96
CA SER A 166 6.27 -17.19 -10.13
C SER A 166 7.74 -17.61 -10.22
N ASP A 167 8.03 -18.83 -9.77
CA ASP A 167 9.32 -19.50 -10.02
C ASP A 167 9.47 -19.94 -11.48
N ASP A 168 8.37 -20.26 -12.16
CA ASP A 168 8.30 -20.45 -13.61
C ASP A 168 8.50 -19.11 -14.36
N GLU A 169 9.41 -19.11 -15.33
CA GLU A 169 9.81 -17.90 -16.08
C GLU A 169 8.73 -17.42 -17.06
N PHE A 170 8.04 -18.33 -17.74
CA PHE A 170 6.98 -17.97 -18.69
C PHE A 170 5.79 -17.37 -17.96
N ILE A 171 5.36 -18.03 -16.87
CA ILE A 171 4.29 -17.51 -16.00
C ILE A 171 4.72 -16.18 -15.39
N ARG A 172 5.99 -16.01 -15.00
CA ARG A 172 6.47 -14.74 -14.44
C ARG A 172 6.27 -13.57 -15.40
N GLU A 173 6.68 -13.71 -16.65
CA GLU A 173 6.57 -12.62 -17.63
C GLU A 173 5.10 -12.23 -17.88
N GLU A 174 4.23 -13.22 -18.11
CA GLU A 174 2.80 -13.00 -18.29
C GLU A 174 2.18 -12.25 -17.11
N TYR A 175 2.46 -12.70 -15.88
CA TYR A 175 1.86 -12.12 -14.69
C TYR A 175 2.45 -10.78 -14.29
N VAL A 176 3.68 -10.45 -14.69
CA VAL A 176 4.20 -9.08 -14.54
C VAL A 176 3.39 -8.12 -15.40
N VAL A 177 3.16 -8.45 -16.67
CA VAL A 177 2.33 -7.64 -17.58
C VAL A 177 0.89 -7.55 -17.06
N ARG A 178 0.32 -8.66 -16.59
CA ARG A 178 -1.04 -8.68 -16.04
C ARG A 178 -1.18 -7.78 -14.80
N GLN A 179 -0.23 -7.81 -13.88
CA GLN A 179 -0.21 -6.95 -12.69
C GLN A 179 -0.10 -5.47 -13.09
N GLN A 180 0.78 -5.15 -14.03
CA GLN A 180 0.96 -3.79 -14.55
C GLN A 180 -0.32 -3.23 -15.20
N THR A 181 -0.99 -4.05 -16.02
CA THR A 181 -2.28 -3.70 -16.64
C THR A 181 -3.34 -3.46 -15.56
N ALA A 182 -3.44 -4.35 -14.57
CA ALA A 182 -4.38 -4.19 -13.46
C ALA A 182 -4.13 -2.90 -12.66
N MET A 183 -2.86 -2.58 -12.32
CA MET A 183 -2.53 -1.32 -11.65
C MET A 183 -2.93 -0.10 -12.48
N GLY A 184 -2.78 -0.16 -13.81
CA GLY A 184 -3.22 0.89 -14.72
C GLY A 184 -4.74 1.04 -14.81
N ALA A 185 -5.50 -0.04 -14.57
CA ALA A 185 -6.97 -0.02 -14.47
C ALA A 185 -7.42 0.57 -13.12
N LEU A 186 -6.78 0.21 -12.01
CA LEU A 186 -7.09 0.73 -10.68
C LEU A 186 -6.96 2.26 -10.57
N LEU A 187 -6.07 2.88 -11.36
CA LEU A 187 -5.98 4.34 -11.46
C LEU A 187 -7.27 5.00 -11.96
N MET A 188 -8.06 4.26 -12.74
CA MET A 188 -9.26 4.74 -13.43
C MET A 188 -10.54 4.08 -12.89
N ASP A 189 -10.49 3.44 -11.71
CA ASP A 189 -11.64 2.80 -11.08
C ASP A 189 -12.73 3.82 -10.73
N ASP A 190 -14.01 3.47 -10.88
CA ASP A 190 -15.09 4.38 -10.50
C ASP A 190 -15.12 4.66 -8.99
N CYS A 191 -14.64 3.71 -8.17
CA CYS A 191 -14.54 3.86 -6.72
C CYS A 191 -13.36 4.77 -6.33
N VAL A 192 -13.69 5.94 -5.78
CA VAL A 192 -12.73 6.96 -5.34
C VAL A 192 -11.66 6.41 -4.39
N PRO A 193 -11.99 5.66 -3.31
CA PRO A 193 -10.99 5.03 -2.45
C PRO A 193 -9.97 4.17 -3.19
N ILE A 194 -10.38 3.43 -4.22
CA ILE A 194 -9.49 2.57 -5.02
C ILE A 194 -8.52 3.44 -5.82
N ARG A 195 -9.03 4.47 -6.51
CA ARG A 195 -8.19 5.42 -7.25
C ARG A 195 -7.19 6.12 -6.35
N VAL A 196 -7.63 6.63 -5.19
CA VAL A 196 -6.75 7.28 -4.22
C VAL A 196 -5.61 6.34 -3.79
N MET A 197 -5.92 5.07 -3.51
CA MET A 197 -4.92 4.07 -3.14
C MET A 197 -3.93 3.79 -4.28
N ALA A 198 -4.45 3.57 -5.49
CA ALA A 198 -3.64 3.28 -6.67
C ALA A 198 -2.71 4.45 -7.05
N VAL A 199 -3.23 5.68 -7.01
CA VAL A 199 -2.46 6.90 -7.32
C VAL A 199 -1.29 7.11 -6.36
N LYS A 200 -1.45 6.77 -5.08
CA LYS A 200 -0.35 6.85 -4.10
C LYS A 200 0.67 5.73 -4.31
N LYS A 201 0.20 4.50 -4.53
CA LYS A 201 1.06 3.31 -4.55
C LYS A 201 1.78 3.09 -5.87
N LEU A 202 1.17 3.40 -7.01
CA LEU A 202 1.82 3.15 -8.30
C LEU A 202 3.17 3.89 -8.45
N PRO A 203 3.31 5.19 -8.12
CA PRO A 203 4.60 5.86 -8.11
C PRO A 203 5.66 5.22 -7.19
N GLU A 204 5.24 4.68 -6.05
CA GLU A 204 6.11 3.91 -5.14
C GLU A 204 6.64 2.64 -5.83
N HIS A 205 5.78 1.89 -6.51
CA HIS A 205 6.19 0.71 -7.27
C HIS A 205 7.04 1.03 -8.48
N LEU A 206 6.74 2.11 -9.20
CA LEU A 206 7.60 2.60 -10.29
C LEU A 206 9.00 2.92 -9.76
N SER A 207 9.12 3.62 -8.62
CA SER A 207 10.41 3.90 -8.01
C SER A 207 11.17 2.63 -7.58
N ALA A 208 10.46 1.67 -6.98
CA ALA A 208 11.08 0.45 -6.43
C ALA A 208 11.41 -0.60 -7.49
N HIS A 209 10.69 -0.62 -8.61
CA HIS A 209 10.74 -1.66 -9.64
C HIS A 209 10.87 -1.07 -11.05
N TRP A 210 11.54 0.06 -11.20
CA TRP A 210 11.60 0.83 -12.46
C TRP A 210 11.91 -0.03 -13.69
N GLU A 211 12.92 -0.91 -13.59
CA GLU A 211 13.37 -1.78 -14.69
C GLU A 211 12.34 -2.87 -15.07
N MET A 212 11.34 -3.15 -14.22
CA MET A 212 10.27 -4.10 -14.56
C MET A 212 9.22 -3.49 -15.49
N PHE A 213 9.15 -2.16 -15.61
CA PHE A 213 8.14 -1.48 -16.40
C PHE A 213 8.68 -1.10 -17.79
N PRO A 214 7.98 -1.47 -18.88
CA PRO A 214 8.32 -0.99 -20.21
C PRO A 214 8.24 0.55 -20.27
N ARG A 215 9.17 1.19 -20.98
CA ARG A 215 9.23 2.66 -21.09
C ARG A 215 7.92 3.30 -21.57
N GLU A 216 7.26 2.67 -22.55
CA GLU A 216 5.96 3.14 -23.06
C GLU A 216 4.87 3.07 -21.99
N LEU A 217 4.88 2.03 -21.16
CA LEU A 217 3.95 1.92 -20.04
C LEU A 217 4.22 3.00 -18.99
N ILE A 218 5.49 3.25 -18.65
CA ILE A 218 5.86 4.34 -17.71
C ILE A 218 5.31 5.67 -18.22
N LYS A 219 5.50 5.97 -19.50
CA LYS A 219 4.97 7.20 -20.12
C LYS A 219 3.45 7.27 -19.99
N LEU A 220 2.74 6.22 -20.38
CA LEU A 220 1.28 6.15 -20.30
C LEU A 220 0.77 6.35 -18.86
N LEU A 221 1.40 5.72 -17.87
CA LEU A 221 1.02 5.84 -16.47
C LEU A 221 1.29 7.26 -15.93
N LEU A 222 2.41 7.88 -16.30
CA LEU A 222 2.71 9.26 -15.93
C LEU A 222 1.73 10.25 -16.59
N GLU A 223 1.35 10.03 -17.85
CA GLU A 223 0.32 10.82 -18.54
C GLU A 223 -1.03 10.71 -17.83
N LYS A 224 -1.46 9.50 -17.41
CA LYS A 224 -2.68 9.34 -16.60
C LYS A 224 -2.59 10.11 -15.28
N LEU A 225 -1.49 9.95 -14.54
CA LEU A 225 -1.31 10.61 -13.24
C LEU A 225 -1.30 12.15 -13.36
N VAL A 226 -0.60 12.67 -14.36
CA VAL A 226 -0.43 14.11 -14.55
C VAL A 226 -1.64 14.68 -15.27
N ASP A 227 -1.95 14.24 -16.47
CA ASP A 227 -2.91 14.94 -17.33
C ASP A 227 -4.37 14.60 -17.04
N GLN A 228 -4.64 13.53 -16.29
CA GLN A 228 -6.00 13.17 -15.88
C GLN A 228 -6.17 13.33 -14.37
N LEU A 229 -5.42 12.57 -13.56
CA LEU A 229 -5.69 12.43 -12.13
C LEU A 229 -5.29 13.66 -11.31
N SER A 230 -4.36 14.49 -11.78
CA SER A 230 -4.07 15.79 -11.13
C SER A 230 -5.14 16.85 -11.40
N LEU A 231 -6.09 16.56 -12.29
CA LEU A 231 -7.24 17.40 -12.64
C LEU A 231 -8.57 16.73 -12.26
N ASP A 232 -8.52 15.64 -11.49
CA ASP A 232 -9.69 14.87 -11.09
C ASP A 232 -10.77 15.74 -10.42
N SER A 233 -12.04 15.41 -10.63
CA SER A 233 -13.14 16.12 -9.98
C SER A 233 -13.04 16.04 -8.45
N VAL A 234 -12.51 14.93 -7.93
CA VAL A 234 -12.37 14.64 -6.51
C VAL A 234 -11.03 15.14 -5.97
N SER A 235 -11.08 15.96 -4.92
CA SER A 235 -9.89 16.61 -4.37
C SER A 235 -8.90 15.63 -3.73
N GLU A 236 -9.40 14.53 -3.18
CA GLU A 236 -8.63 13.47 -2.54
C GLU A 236 -7.74 12.75 -3.57
N VAL A 237 -8.26 12.51 -4.78
CA VAL A 237 -7.50 11.92 -5.90
C VAL A 237 -6.42 12.90 -6.35
N ARG A 238 -6.76 14.18 -6.53
CA ARG A 238 -5.76 15.21 -6.89
C ARG A 238 -4.65 15.32 -5.85
N ALA A 239 -4.99 15.33 -4.56
CA ALA A 239 -4.01 15.36 -3.46
C ALA A 239 -3.11 14.11 -3.48
N ALA A 240 -3.71 12.93 -3.72
CA ALA A 240 -2.98 11.67 -3.81
C ALA A 240 -1.90 11.68 -4.91
N VAL A 241 -2.10 12.40 -6.03
CA VAL A 241 -1.07 12.51 -7.08
C VAL A 241 0.21 13.11 -6.52
N TYR A 242 0.11 14.19 -5.77
CA TYR A 242 1.28 14.84 -5.17
C TYR A 242 1.96 13.93 -4.14
N GLU A 243 1.17 13.27 -3.29
CA GLU A 243 1.69 12.30 -2.31
C GLU A 243 2.42 11.13 -2.99
N GLY A 244 1.87 10.59 -4.08
CA GLY A 244 2.51 9.53 -4.87
C GLY A 244 3.81 10.01 -5.52
N PHE A 245 3.81 11.20 -6.14
CA PHE A 245 5.01 11.75 -6.79
C PHE A 245 6.20 11.94 -5.84
N GLU A 246 5.97 12.09 -4.53
CA GLU A 246 7.05 12.12 -3.53
C GLU A 246 7.96 10.89 -3.59
N HIS A 247 7.42 9.73 -3.99
CA HIS A 247 8.18 8.49 -4.13
C HIS A 247 9.09 8.45 -5.36
N LEU A 248 8.78 9.21 -6.41
CA LEU A 248 9.58 9.25 -7.65
C LEU A 248 10.79 10.19 -7.53
N LEU A 249 10.72 11.18 -6.64
CA LEU A 249 11.79 12.17 -6.46
C LEU A 249 13.17 11.55 -6.14
N PRO A 250 13.30 10.56 -5.22
CA PRO A 250 14.59 9.95 -4.94
C PRO A 250 15.06 8.98 -6.02
N CYS A 251 14.23 8.60 -7.01
CA CYS A 251 14.56 7.59 -8.02
C CYS A 251 15.29 8.21 -9.22
N PRO A 252 16.61 7.97 -9.40
CA PRO A 252 17.37 8.63 -10.47
C PRO A 252 16.86 8.29 -11.87
N ALA A 253 16.41 7.04 -12.07
CA ALA A 253 15.86 6.58 -13.33
C ALA A 253 14.54 7.28 -13.70
N ALA A 254 13.77 7.74 -12.71
CA ALA A 254 12.52 8.47 -12.90
C ALA A 254 12.69 9.96 -13.19
N LEU A 255 13.85 10.55 -12.88
CA LEU A 255 14.04 12.01 -12.93
C LEU A 255 13.83 12.59 -14.34
N ASN A 256 14.37 11.93 -15.36
CA ASN A 256 14.24 12.40 -16.74
C ASN A 256 12.79 12.33 -17.22
N SER A 257 12.09 11.25 -16.88
CA SER A 257 10.68 11.04 -17.26
C SER A 257 9.71 11.94 -16.48
N THR A 258 10.07 12.38 -15.27
CA THR A 258 9.19 13.15 -14.39
C THR A 258 9.47 14.67 -14.39
N ARG A 259 10.57 15.15 -14.98
CA ARG A 259 10.92 16.58 -14.97
C ARG A 259 9.78 17.48 -15.46
N ARG A 260 9.25 17.20 -16.66
CA ARG A 260 8.13 17.98 -17.23
C ARG A 260 6.87 17.85 -16.38
N SER A 261 6.59 16.65 -15.89
CA SER A 261 5.48 16.37 -14.98
C SER A 261 5.54 17.24 -13.72
N LEU A 262 6.71 17.37 -13.11
CA LEU A 262 6.91 18.18 -11.91
C LEU A 262 6.65 19.67 -12.17
N GLU A 263 7.05 20.21 -13.33
CA GLU A 263 6.77 21.60 -13.69
C GLU A 263 5.27 21.87 -13.84
N ILE A 264 4.54 20.94 -14.46
CA ILE A 264 3.09 21.01 -14.63
C ILE A 264 2.40 20.90 -13.26
N LEU A 265 2.76 19.89 -12.47
CA LEU A 265 2.17 19.62 -11.17
C LEU A 265 2.43 20.77 -10.19
N ALA A 266 3.62 21.35 -10.18
CA ALA A 266 3.93 22.48 -9.29
C ALA A 266 2.98 23.68 -9.54
N LYS A 267 2.71 23.99 -10.82
CA LYS A 267 1.78 25.08 -11.19
C LYS A 267 0.34 24.73 -10.84
N ARG A 268 -0.12 23.52 -11.15
CA ARG A 268 -1.48 23.06 -10.84
C ARG A 268 -1.72 23.03 -9.34
N GLY A 269 -0.81 22.41 -8.59
CA GLY A 269 -0.93 22.22 -7.15
C GLY A 269 -0.88 23.52 -6.35
N ALA A 270 0.00 24.47 -6.72
CA ALA A 270 0.06 25.76 -6.04
C ALA A 270 -1.23 26.60 -6.24
N ASN A 271 -1.94 26.39 -7.35
CA ASN A 271 -3.15 27.12 -7.72
C ASN A 271 -4.44 26.29 -7.54
N ASP A 272 -4.39 25.11 -6.91
CA ASP A 272 -5.58 24.28 -6.71
C ASP A 272 -6.58 25.01 -5.80
N ARG A 273 -7.87 24.87 -6.10
CA ARG A 273 -8.96 25.44 -5.31
C ARG A 273 -9.01 24.88 -3.89
N THR A 274 -8.59 23.64 -3.70
CA THR A 274 -8.70 22.91 -2.41
C THR A 274 -7.41 23.04 -1.61
N GLU A 275 -7.53 23.47 -0.36
CA GLU A 275 -6.37 23.63 0.54
C GLU A 275 -5.59 22.33 0.73
N ARG A 276 -6.30 21.21 0.89
CA ARG A 276 -5.69 19.88 1.02
C ARG A 276 -4.75 19.54 -0.15
N VAL A 277 -5.14 19.88 -1.37
CA VAL A 277 -4.34 19.63 -2.57
C VAL A 277 -3.13 20.56 -2.60
N ARG A 278 -3.33 21.85 -2.28
CA ARG A 278 -2.22 22.81 -2.17
C ARG A 278 -1.19 22.35 -1.13
N LEU A 279 -1.63 21.89 0.03
CA LEU A 279 -0.74 21.37 1.08
C LEU A 279 0.06 20.15 0.61
N ALA A 280 -0.59 19.19 -0.05
CA ALA A 280 0.11 18.03 -0.62
C ALA A 280 1.15 18.44 -1.66
N ALA A 281 0.81 19.40 -2.54
CA ALA A 281 1.74 19.95 -3.53
C ALA A 281 2.94 20.63 -2.86
N PHE A 282 2.72 21.45 -1.82
CA PHE A 282 3.83 22.10 -1.10
C PHE A 282 4.72 21.09 -0.36
N LYS A 283 4.15 20.03 0.21
CA LYS A 283 4.95 18.95 0.84
C LYS A 283 5.86 18.27 -0.18
N MET A 284 5.32 17.91 -1.35
CA MET A 284 6.10 17.33 -2.46
C MET A 284 7.20 18.29 -2.94
N LEU A 285 6.88 19.57 -3.14
CA LEU A 285 7.85 20.58 -3.58
C LEU A 285 8.93 20.85 -2.54
N ASN A 286 8.61 20.79 -1.24
CA ASN A 286 9.59 20.95 -0.18
C ASN A 286 10.62 19.81 -0.17
N LYS A 287 10.25 18.60 -0.62
CA LYS A 287 11.20 17.49 -0.82
C LYS A 287 12.21 17.73 -1.95
N LEU A 288 11.98 18.71 -2.83
CA LEU A 288 12.94 19.13 -3.84
C LEU A 288 14.00 20.11 -3.30
N ASN A 289 13.82 20.62 -2.08
CA ASN A 289 14.81 21.51 -1.47
C ASN A 289 16.13 20.77 -1.25
N GLY A 290 17.24 21.31 -1.78
CA GLY A 290 18.54 20.63 -1.76
C GLY A 290 18.66 19.44 -2.72
N HIS A 291 17.69 19.21 -3.61
CA HIS A 291 17.73 18.08 -4.54
C HIS A 291 18.85 18.26 -5.58
N ARG A 292 19.73 17.25 -5.68
CA ARG A 292 20.96 17.33 -6.48
C ARG A 292 20.72 17.56 -7.97
N TYR A 293 19.64 16.99 -8.52
CA TYR A 293 19.39 16.94 -9.96
C TYR A 293 18.22 17.81 -10.43
N ILE A 294 17.35 18.23 -9.51
CA ILE A 294 16.16 19.03 -9.83
C ILE A 294 16.34 20.38 -9.14
N LYS A 295 16.51 21.44 -9.92
CA LYS A 295 16.68 22.80 -9.40
C LYS A 295 15.34 23.54 -9.48
N CYS A 296 14.73 23.83 -8.33
CA CYS A 296 13.47 24.59 -8.21
C CYS A 296 13.57 26.09 -8.58
N ARG A 297 14.58 26.53 -9.34
CA ARG A 297 14.81 27.96 -9.63
C ARG A 297 13.80 28.56 -10.62
N ALA A 298 13.22 27.75 -11.52
CA ALA A 298 12.16 28.19 -12.44
C ALA A 298 10.75 28.15 -11.82
N LEU A 299 10.61 27.44 -10.69
CA LEU A 299 9.33 27.21 -10.01
C LEU A 299 9.06 28.23 -8.90
N SER A 300 10.11 28.81 -8.30
CA SER A 300 10.03 29.67 -7.11
C SER A 300 9.13 30.91 -7.28
N ALA A 301 9.23 31.65 -8.39
CA ALA A 301 8.42 32.86 -8.60
C ALA A 301 6.93 32.52 -8.76
N GLN A 302 6.59 31.46 -9.51
CA GLN A 302 5.20 31.06 -9.72
C GLN A 302 4.58 30.40 -8.49
N ILE A 303 5.36 29.63 -7.73
CA ILE A 303 4.95 29.03 -6.46
C ILE A 303 4.67 30.14 -5.43
N VAL A 304 5.58 31.09 -5.24
CA VAL A 304 5.38 32.19 -4.27
C VAL A 304 4.19 33.07 -4.65
N ILE A 305 4.02 33.41 -5.93
CA ILE A 305 2.84 34.15 -6.41
C ILE A 305 1.57 33.31 -6.22
N GLY A 306 1.60 32.00 -6.47
CA GLY A 306 0.47 31.09 -6.26
C GLY A 306 0.08 30.95 -4.79
N VAL A 307 1.05 30.82 -3.88
CA VAL A 307 0.85 30.83 -2.41
C VAL A 307 0.18 32.13 -1.99
N ILE A 308 0.74 33.27 -2.39
CA ILE A 308 0.21 34.59 -2.03
C ILE A 308 -1.20 34.76 -2.60
N ARG A 309 -1.44 34.42 -3.87
CA ARG A 309 -2.76 34.48 -4.50
C ARG A 309 -3.77 33.56 -3.82
N GLY A 310 -3.38 32.33 -3.45
CA GLY A 310 -4.23 31.37 -2.74
C GLY A 310 -4.61 31.84 -1.33
N VAL A 311 -3.64 32.35 -0.57
CA VAL A 311 -3.86 32.94 0.76
C VAL A 311 -4.74 34.19 0.67
N VAL A 312 -4.52 35.04 -0.34
CA VAL A 312 -5.35 36.24 -0.59
C VAL A 312 -6.77 35.85 -0.99
N ARG A 313 -6.95 34.85 -1.86
CA ARG A 313 -8.27 34.36 -2.28
C ARG A 313 -9.08 33.81 -1.11
N GLN A 314 -8.48 33.01 -0.23
CA GLN A 314 -9.11 32.53 1.01
C GLN A 314 -9.53 33.68 1.95
N LYS A 315 -8.68 34.71 2.10
CA LYS A 315 -9.03 35.91 2.89
C LYS A 315 -10.16 36.74 2.29
N CYS A 316 -10.41 36.64 0.99
CA CYS A 316 -11.52 37.32 0.31
C CYS A 316 -12.82 36.50 0.37
N GLU A 317 -12.75 35.18 0.15
CA GLU A 317 -13.91 34.27 0.19
C GLU A 317 -14.46 34.14 1.62
N GLY A 318 -13.61 33.95 2.64
CA GLY A 318 -14.04 33.93 4.05
C GLY A 318 -14.57 35.28 4.58
N ARG A 319 -14.20 36.40 3.93
CA ARG A 319 -14.79 37.72 4.22
C ARG A 319 -16.14 37.94 3.52
N GLY A 320 -16.41 37.22 2.43
CA GLY A 320 -17.71 37.25 1.73
C GLY A 320 -18.81 36.57 2.54
N GLU A 321 -18.53 35.37 3.07
CA GLU A 321 -19.46 34.62 3.92
C GLU A 321 -19.74 35.33 5.25
N GLY A 322 -18.71 35.92 5.88
CA GLY A 322 -18.89 36.72 7.09
C GLY A 322 -19.74 37.99 6.88
N ARG A 323 -19.65 38.64 5.71
CA ARG A 323 -20.48 39.81 5.37
C ARG A 323 -21.92 39.44 5.01
N GLN A 324 -22.18 38.25 4.47
CA GLN A 324 -23.54 37.77 4.21
C GLN A 324 -24.25 37.33 5.51
N ALA A 325 -23.53 36.71 6.44
CA ALA A 325 -24.05 36.38 7.77
C ALA A 325 -24.40 37.65 8.59
N ASP A 326 -23.55 38.68 8.51
CA ASP A 326 -23.74 39.94 9.25
C ASP A 326 -24.88 40.81 8.66
N LYS A 327 -25.11 40.74 7.33
CA LYS A 327 -26.28 41.38 6.70
C LYS A 327 -27.60 40.66 7.04
N GLY A 328 -27.62 39.33 7.07
CA GLY A 328 -28.81 38.57 7.45
C GLY A 328 -29.18 38.68 8.94
N ALA A 329 -28.21 38.99 9.80
CA ALA A 329 -28.46 39.29 11.22
C ALA A 329 -29.02 40.71 11.41
N LYS A 330 -28.58 41.69 10.61
CA LYS A 330 -29.08 43.08 10.68
C LYS A 330 -30.51 43.22 10.17
N GLU A 331 -30.88 42.51 9.12
CA GLU A 331 -32.26 42.54 8.56
C GLU A 331 -33.30 41.84 9.47
N ARG A 332 -32.89 40.99 10.43
CA ARG A 332 -33.81 40.38 11.41
C ARG A 332 -34.09 41.26 12.62
N VAL A 333 -33.33 42.32 12.84
CA VAL A 333 -33.52 43.24 13.97
C VAL A 333 -34.41 44.43 13.57
N ASP A 334 -34.40 44.87 12.32
CA ASP A 334 -35.22 46.00 11.82
C ASP A 334 -36.64 45.60 11.35
N GLY A 335 -37.02 44.33 11.48
CA GLY A 335 -38.33 43.80 11.02
C GLY A 335 -39.38 43.57 12.10
N ARG A 336 -39.11 43.91 13.37
CA ARG A 336 -40.07 43.88 14.47
C ARG A 336 -40.19 45.29 15.04
N ASP A 337 -41.03 46.10 14.41
CA ASP A 337 -41.77 47.22 15.01
C ASP A 337 -42.43 48.01 13.87
N LYS A 338 -43.45 47.41 13.24
CA LYS A 338 -44.58 48.11 12.61
C LYS A 338 -45.82 47.24 12.63
#